data_AF-A0A533SK54-F1
#
_entry.id   AF-A0A533SK54-F1
#
_cell.length_a   1.000
_cell.length_b   1.000
_cell.length_c   1.000
_cell.angle_alpha   90.00
_cell.angle_beta   90.00
_cell.angle_gamma   90.00
#
_symmetry.space_group_name_H-M   'P 1'
#
loop_
_entity.id
_entity.type
_entity.pdbx_description
1 polymer ?
#
loop_
_entity_poly.entity_id
_entity_poly.type
_entity_poly.pdbx_seq_one_letter_code
_entity_poly.pdbx_strand_id
1 'polypeptide(L)'
;VLFEQKTVKLALTTCRNRSVAQLCGRSPTVSRDLYKQLSHPMRRQIISLLGSTGEMSATRLMSELGLSPGNFYYHLGFINPLIVRQKDGLYALSEAGHSAYTQVLSWDVVSEVTASSGQINNRFFDLVCLGKLGSAKRIMLIAAVALLVAFEFSSYAFFRIIPRGFFIERMHSSGITDVLLGYSTGLILFMLVMSVQLRALKKSLSLERMVMIYVLAGMPFAIFSAIASTLIAYNVETVIVNVAFLCFQTWSIMILISHLSKSVRITLTSAGLMSLLCVYANLAALFFNLPFSLVF
;
A
#
# COMPACT_ATOMS: atom_id res chain seq x y z
N VAL A 1 5.08 -40.03 7.36
CA VAL A 1 4.93 -38.80 6.53
C VAL A 1 3.95 -37.78 7.13
N LEU A 2 2.75 -38.14 7.60
CA LEU A 2 1.82 -37.16 8.23
C LEU A 2 2.14 -36.80 9.69
N PHE A 3 2.91 -37.62 10.41
CA PHE A 3 3.28 -37.36 11.82
C PHE A 3 4.52 -36.44 11.96
N GLU A 4 5.45 -36.46 10.99
CA GLU A 4 6.66 -35.61 11.01
C GLU A 4 6.37 -34.13 10.73
N GLN A 5 5.35 -33.81 9.92
CA GLN A 5 5.03 -32.41 9.63
C GLN A 5 4.43 -31.68 10.84
N LYS A 6 3.83 -32.41 11.80
CA LYS A 6 3.23 -31.82 13.01
C LYS A 6 4.28 -31.48 14.06
N THR A 7 5.32 -32.32 14.20
CA THR A 7 6.45 -32.09 15.11
C THR A 7 7.35 -30.95 14.66
N VAL A 8 7.58 -30.77 13.35
CA VAL A 8 8.35 -29.63 12.81
C VAL A 8 7.61 -28.31 13.02
N LYS A 9 6.29 -28.27 12.84
CA LYS A 9 5.46 -27.08 13.13
C LYS A 9 5.45 -26.71 14.61
N LEU A 10 5.44 -27.70 15.50
CA LEU A 10 5.48 -27.46 16.95
C LEU A 10 6.87 -26.93 17.37
N ALA A 11 7.96 -27.50 16.85
CA ALA A 11 9.33 -27.05 17.12
C ALA A 11 9.58 -25.61 16.65
N LEU A 12 9.08 -25.23 15.46
CA LEU A 12 9.17 -23.87 14.93
C LEU A 12 8.37 -22.85 15.76
N THR A 13 7.27 -23.27 16.39
CA THR A 13 6.44 -22.39 17.23
C THR A 13 7.08 -22.18 18.61
N THR A 14 7.74 -23.20 19.16
CA THR A 14 8.45 -23.12 20.45
C THR A 14 9.75 -22.30 20.34
N CYS A 15 10.48 -22.40 19.22
CA CYS A 15 11.65 -21.53 18.96
C CYS A 15 11.26 -20.06 18.73
N ARG A 16 10.09 -19.79 18.10
CA ARG A 16 9.55 -18.45 17.87
C ARG A 16 9.21 -17.71 19.17
N ASN A 17 8.77 -18.40 20.22
CA ASN A 17 8.46 -17.75 21.50
C ASN A 17 9.70 -17.53 22.39
N ARG A 18 10.75 -18.37 22.27
CA ARG A 18 11.99 -18.17 23.04
C ARG A 18 12.84 -17.01 22.51
N SER A 19 12.90 -16.79 21.19
CA SER A 19 13.71 -15.73 20.61
C SER A 19 13.14 -14.32 20.87
N VAL A 20 11.81 -14.18 20.88
CA VAL A 20 11.15 -12.87 21.04
C VAL A 20 11.30 -12.32 22.47
N ALA A 21 11.31 -13.19 23.49
CA ALA A 21 11.52 -12.76 24.87
C ALA A 21 12.98 -12.34 25.17
N GLN A 22 13.98 -12.91 24.48
CA GLN A 22 15.39 -12.52 24.65
C GLN A 22 15.79 -11.26 23.87
N LEU A 23 15.05 -10.89 22.82
CA LEU A 23 15.37 -9.72 21.99
C LEU A 23 14.94 -8.37 22.60
N CYS A 24 14.01 -8.34 23.55
CA CYS A 24 13.58 -7.11 24.22
C CYS A 24 14.56 -6.57 25.27
N GLY A 25 15.67 -7.27 25.57
CA GLY A 25 16.57 -6.94 26.69
C GLY A 25 17.95 -6.38 26.33
N ARG A 26 18.33 -6.32 25.04
CA ARG A 26 19.64 -5.78 24.62
C ARG A 26 19.54 -5.17 23.24
N SER A 27 19.56 -3.84 23.15
CA SER A 27 20.00 -3.16 21.94
C SER A 27 21.48 -3.47 21.78
N PRO A 28 21.91 -4.26 20.78
CA PRO A 28 23.32 -4.32 20.45
C PRO A 28 23.66 -2.98 19.81
N THR A 29 24.61 -2.25 20.37
CA THR A 29 25.18 -1.05 19.76
C THR A 29 25.73 -1.42 18.39
N VAL A 30 24.93 -1.19 17.34
CA VAL A 30 25.33 -1.44 15.95
C VAL A 30 26.44 -0.45 15.61
N SER A 31 27.65 -0.97 15.42
CA SER A 31 28.80 -0.18 14.97
C SER A 31 28.46 0.50 13.65
N ARG A 32 28.71 1.81 13.52
CA ARG A 32 28.39 2.58 12.29
C ARG A 32 28.99 1.97 11.02
N ASP A 33 30.11 1.26 11.15
CA ASP A 33 30.80 0.61 10.04
C ASP A 33 30.06 -0.63 9.53
N LEU A 34 29.41 -1.38 10.43
CA LEU A 34 28.59 -2.54 10.05
C LEU A 34 27.37 -2.11 9.22
N TYR A 35 26.74 -0.98 9.59
CA TYR A 35 25.64 -0.40 8.81
C TYR A 35 26.07 -0.03 7.39
N LYS A 36 27.25 0.59 7.24
CA LYS A 36 27.80 0.94 5.92
C LYS A 36 28.05 -0.30 5.07
N GLN A 37 28.61 -1.35 5.66
CA GLN A 37 28.92 -2.61 4.98
C GLN A 37 27.65 -3.38 4.55
N LEU A 38 26.60 -3.36 5.36
CA LEU A 38 25.32 -4.06 5.09
C LEU A 38 24.26 -3.24 4.37
N SER A 39 24.54 -1.98 4.03
CA SER A 39 23.56 -1.07 3.41
C SER A 39 23.07 -1.51 2.02
N HIS A 40 23.83 -2.35 1.30
CA HIS A 40 23.49 -2.77 -0.06
C HIS A 40 22.84 -4.15 -0.08
N PRO A 41 21.72 -4.36 -0.80
CA PRO A 41 20.98 -5.63 -0.80
C PRO A 41 21.82 -6.83 -1.24
N MET A 42 22.67 -6.68 -2.27
CA MET A 42 23.56 -7.76 -2.70
C MET A 42 24.56 -8.18 -1.62
N ARG A 43 25.04 -7.24 -0.80
CA ARG A 43 25.98 -7.53 0.29
C ARG A 43 25.31 -8.35 1.40
N ARG A 44 24.03 -8.04 1.69
CA ARG A 44 23.21 -8.84 2.61
C ARG A 44 22.94 -10.23 2.08
N GLN A 45 22.65 -10.38 0.78
CA GLN A 45 22.43 -11.68 0.16
C GLN A 45 23.69 -12.56 0.21
N ILE A 46 24.88 -12.01 -0.06
CA ILE A 46 26.15 -12.74 0.08
C ILE A 46 26.32 -13.27 1.51
N ILE A 47 26.12 -12.42 2.52
CA ILE A 47 26.25 -12.80 3.94
C ILE A 47 25.16 -13.81 4.34
N SER A 48 23.95 -13.64 3.85
CA SER A 48 22.84 -14.57 4.10
C SER A 48 23.13 -15.96 3.54
N LEU A 49 23.68 -16.03 2.33
CA LEU A 49 23.96 -17.28 1.64
C LEU A 49 25.10 -18.04 2.30
N LEU A 50 26.17 -17.33 2.68
CA LEU A 50 27.27 -17.90 3.44
C LEU A 50 26.83 -18.32 4.86
N GLY A 51 25.91 -17.59 5.48
CA GLY A 51 25.38 -17.91 6.80
C GLY A 51 24.45 -19.13 6.81
N SER A 52 23.67 -19.35 5.75
CA SER A 52 22.75 -20.50 5.64
C SER A 52 23.43 -21.78 5.15
N THR A 53 24.36 -21.65 4.20
CA THR A 53 24.94 -22.77 3.46
C THR A 53 26.35 -23.11 3.96
N GLY A 54 27.00 -22.20 4.69
CA GLY A 54 28.38 -22.32 5.14
C GLY A 54 29.37 -21.87 4.08
N GLU A 55 30.42 -22.65 3.88
CA GLU A 55 31.55 -22.31 3.02
C GLU A 55 31.24 -22.50 1.55
N MET A 56 31.57 -21.52 0.71
CA MET A 56 31.25 -21.57 -0.73
C MET A 56 32.38 -21.03 -1.61
N SER A 57 32.53 -21.59 -2.81
CA SER A 57 33.46 -21.07 -3.81
C SER A 57 32.93 -19.79 -4.46
N ALA A 58 33.83 -18.93 -4.96
CA ALA A 58 33.45 -17.73 -5.70
C ALA A 58 32.49 -18.04 -6.86
N THR A 59 32.79 -19.10 -7.62
CA THR A 59 31.99 -19.50 -8.80
C THR A 59 30.55 -19.86 -8.40
N ARG A 60 30.39 -20.56 -7.28
CA ARG A 60 29.06 -20.95 -6.80
C ARG A 60 28.28 -19.75 -6.26
N LEU A 61 28.94 -18.87 -5.49
CA LEU A 61 28.37 -17.60 -5.03
C LEU A 61 27.90 -16.73 -6.20
N MET A 62 28.73 -16.58 -7.23
CA MET A 62 28.38 -15.81 -8.43
C MET A 62 27.20 -16.42 -9.17
N SER A 63 27.15 -17.75 -9.28
CA SER A 63 26.05 -18.48 -9.92
C SER A 63 24.73 -18.33 -9.18
N GLU A 64 24.73 -18.50 -7.84
CA GLU A 64 23.51 -18.41 -7.03
C GLU A 64 22.98 -16.97 -6.93
N LEU A 65 23.86 -15.96 -7.04
CA LEU A 65 23.50 -14.54 -6.98
C LEU A 65 23.35 -13.87 -8.37
N GLY A 66 23.63 -14.58 -9.46
CA GLY A 66 23.58 -14.03 -10.83
C GLY A 66 24.55 -12.87 -11.08
N LEU A 67 25.74 -12.89 -10.45
CA LEU A 67 26.71 -11.80 -10.49
C LEU A 67 27.82 -12.03 -11.53
N SER A 68 28.21 -10.95 -12.23
CA SER A 68 29.44 -10.95 -13.03
C SER A 68 30.69 -10.88 -12.13
N PRO A 69 31.87 -11.36 -12.57
CA PRO A 69 33.09 -11.34 -11.76
C PRO A 69 33.45 -9.96 -11.21
N GLY A 70 33.38 -8.92 -12.05
CA GLY A 70 33.69 -7.54 -11.63
C GLY A 70 32.75 -7.02 -10.54
N ASN A 71 31.45 -7.32 -10.65
CA ASN A 71 30.45 -6.88 -9.67
C ASN A 71 30.57 -7.65 -8.34
N PHE A 72 30.90 -8.95 -8.43
CA PHE A 72 31.14 -9.78 -7.25
C PHE A 72 32.32 -9.27 -6.43
N TYR A 73 33.49 -9.06 -7.05
CA TYR A 73 34.67 -8.56 -6.33
C TYR A 73 34.50 -7.13 -5.82
N TYR A 74 33.74 -6.29 -6.53
CA TYR A 74 33.38 -4.96 -6.04
C TYR A 74 32.64 -5.05 -4.70
N HIS A 75 31.60 -5.89 -4.61
CA HIS A 75 30.86 -6.08 -3.36
C HIS A 75 31.70 -6.73 -2.26
N LEU A 76 32.54 -7.69 -2.63
CA LEU A 76 33.42 -8.41 -1.71
C LEU A 76 34.39 -7.49 -0.98
N GLY A 77 34.92 -6.47 -1.68
CA GLY A 77 35.81 -5.47 -1.08
C GLY A 77 35.17 -4.71 0.08
N PHE A 78 33.86 -4.45 0.02
CA PHE A 78 33.15 -3.74 1.10
C PHE A 78 32.78 -4.62 2.29
N ILE A 79 32.57 -5.93 2.08
CA ILE A 79 32.25 -6.88 3.15
C ILE A 79 33.45 -7.70 3.61
N ASN A 80 34.65 -7.42 3.08
CA ASN A 80 35.88 -8.14 3.39
C ASN A 80 36.11 -8.39 4.90
N PRO A 81 35.85 -7.46 5.85
CA PRO A 81 36.02 -7.77 7.28
C PRO A 81 35.00 -8.79 7.84
N LEU A 82 33.89 -9.03 7.13
CA LEU A 82 32.82 -9.96 7.51
C LEU A 82 32.99 -11.35 6.89
N ILE A 83 33.94 -11.52 5.98
CA ILE A 83 34.19 -12.78 5.28
C ILE A 83 35.66 -13.15 5.38
N VAL A 84 35.95 -14.44 5.38
CA VAL A 84 37.31 -14.96 5.35
C VAL A 84 37.44 -15.88 4.15
N ARG A 85 38.51 -15.70 3.38
CA ARG A 85 38.90 -16.67 2.34
C ARG A 85 39.77 -17.73 3.00
N GLN A 86 39.31 -18.97 2.98
CA GLN A 86 40.05 -20.11 3.48
C GLN A 86 41.14 -20.56 2.49
N LYS A 87 42.04 -21.43 2.97
CA LYS A 87 43.19 -21.95 2.21
C LYS A 87 42.76 -22.67 0.93
N ASP A 88 41.57 -23.26 0.92
CA ASP A 88 41.02 -23.99 -0.23
C ASP A 88 40.32 -23.07 -1.25
N GLY A 89 40.41 -21.75 -1.07
CA GLY A 89 39.79 -20.76 -1.96
C GLY A 89 38.29 -20.59 -1.75
N LEU A 90 37.73 -21.24 -0.73
CA LEU A 90 36.35 -21.07 -0.28
C LEU A 90 36.19 -19.81 0.58
N TYR A 91 35.02 -19.18 0.50
CA TYR A 91 34.64 -18.05 1.33
C TYR A 91 33.75 -18.55 2.47
N ALA A 92 34.06 -18.09 3.67
CA ALA A 92 33.32 -18.36 4.90
C ALA A 92 32.99 -17.03 5.60
N LEU A 93 32.04 -17.03 6.53
CA LEU A 93 31.84 -15.87 7.41
C LEU A 93 32.96 -15.80 8.45
N SER A 94 33.41 -14.57 8.76
CA SER A 94 34.25 -14.33 9.93
C SER A 94 33.41 -14.37 11.22
N GLU A 95 34.03 -14.32 12.39
CA GLU A 95 33.29 -14.18 13.65
C GLU A 95 32.42 -12.90 13.66
N ALA A 96 32.96 -11.80 13.13
CA ALA A 96 32.20 -10.57 12.90
C ALA A 96 31.09 -10.77 11.85
N GLY A 97 31.35 -11.58 10.81
CA GLY A 97 30.38 -11.99 9.80
C GLY A 97 29.21 -12.80 10.35
N HIS A 98 29.45 -13.69 11.32
CA HIS A 98 28.39 -14.42 12.00
C HIS A 98 27.51 -13.51 12.85
N SER A 99 28.11 -12.55 13.57
CA SER A 99 27.34 -11.50 14.27
C SER A 99 26.52 -10.67 13.27
N ALA A 100 27.12 -10.28 12.14
CA ALA A 100 26.43 -9.58 11.06
C ALA A 100 25.27 -10.40 10.47
N TYR A 101 25.45 -11.71 10.27
CA TYR A 101 24.40 -12.61 9.77
C TYR A 101 23.20 -12.67 10.71
N THR A 102 23.43 -12.77 12.03
CA THR A 102 22.30 -12.73 13.00
C THR A 102 21.55 -11.40 12.97
N GLN A 103 22.26 -10.29 12.71
CA GLN A 103 21.64 -8.97 12.56
C GLN A 103 20.90 -8.84 11.22
N VAL A 104 21.46 -9.35 10.11
CA VAL A 104 20.77 -9.41 8.81
C VAL A 104 19.51 -10.24 8.92
N LEU A 105 19.55 -11.38 9.61
CA LEU A 105 18.36 -12.19 9.87
C LEU A 105 17.31 -11.40 10.66
N SER A 106 17.74 -10.61 11.66
CA SER A 106 16.83 -9.73 12.39
C SER A 106 16.29 -8.58 11.53
N TRP A 107 17.05 -8.08 10.55
CA TRP A 107 16.63 -7.01 9.63
C TRP A 107 15.73 -7.50 8.52
N ASP A 108 15.92 -8.72 8.03
CA ASP A 108 15.03 -9.37 7.08
C ASP A 108 13.76 -9.81 7.81
N VAL A 109 13.85 -10.25 9.08
CA VAL A 109 12.66 -10.40 9.94
C VAL A 109 11.99 -9.05 10.19
N VAL A 110 12.71 -7.95 10.40
CA VAL A 110 12.11 -6.60 10.52
C VAL A 110 11.62 -6.07 9.16
N SER A 111 12.17 -6.50 8.03
CA SER A 111 11.74 -6.12 6.69
C SER A 111 10.55 -6.93 6.21
N GLU A 112 10.48 -8.21 6.55
CA GLU A 112 9.28 -9.05 6.44
C GLU A 112 8.25 -8.64 7.48
N VAL A 113 8.63 -8.20 8.68
CA VAL A 113 7.71 -7.61 9.66
C VAL A 113 7.32 -6.21 9.26
N THR A 114 8.07 -5.43 8.48
CA THR A 114 7.59 -4.13 7.96
C THR A 114 6.80 -4.28 6.64
N ALA A 115 7.12 -5.29 5.83
CA ALA A 115 6.32 -5.70 4.67
C ALA A 115 5.04 -6.46 5.08
N SER A 116 5.05 -7.17 6.22
CA SER A 116 3.90 -7.83 6.83
C SER A 116 3.27 -7.03 7.98
N SER A 117 3.86 -5.92 8.46
CA SER A 117 3.19 -4.96 9.36
C SER A 117 2.22 -4.06 8.60
N GLY A 118 2.17 -4.17 7.26
CA GLY A 118 0.98 -3.78 6.49
C GLY A 118 -0.21 -4.73 6.71
N GLN A 119 -0.01 -5.84 7.41
CA GLN A 119 -1.02 -6.82 7.79
C GLN A 119 -1.16 -6.83 9.32
N ILE A 120 -1.49 -5.67 9.89
CA ILE A 120 -2.24 -5.68 11.14
C ILE A 120 -3.49 -6.51 10.83
N ASN A 121 -3.69 -7.62 11.54
CA ASN A 121 -4.91 -8.42 11.51
C ASN A 121 -6.07 -7.60 12.11
N ASN A 122 -6.42 -6.51 11.45
CA ASN A 122 -7.54 -5.68 11.81
C ASN A 122 -8.64 -6.08 10.85
N ARG A 123 -9.34 -7.19 11.16
CA ARG A 123 -10.64 -7.48 10.54
C ARG A 123 -11.53 -6.23 10.54
N PHE A 124 -11.40 -5.37 11.55
CA PHE A 124 -11.99 -4.04 11.62
C PHE A 124 -11.50 -3.10 10.51
N PHE A 125 -10.20 -2.95 10.28
CA PHE A 125 -9.66 -2.09 9.23
C PHE A 125 -10.00 -2.62 7.84
N ASP A 126 -9.98 -3.94 7.64
CA ASP A 126 -10.45 -4.58 6.41
C ASP A 126 -11.97 -4.44 6.22
N LEU A 127 -12.76 -4.36 7.29
CA LEU A 127 -14.20 -4.10 7.23
C LEU A 127 -14.49 -2.63 6.89
N VAL A 128 -13.86 -1.71 7.62
CA VAL A 128 -13.97 -0.26 7.44
C VAL A 128 -13.49 0.15 6.06
N CYS A 129 -12.39 -0.43 5.57
CA CYS A 129 -11.89 -0.16 4.24
C CYS A 129 -12.55 -1.01 3.14
N LEU A 130 -13.60 -1.79 3.46
CA LEU A 130 -14.30 -2.65 2.50
C LEU A 130 -13.35 -3.58 1.71
N GLY A 131 -12.29 -4.08 2.36
CA GLY A 131 -11.19 -4.82 1.75
C GLY A 131 -11.63 -6.09 1.03
N LYS A 132 -12.70 -6.75 1.49
CA LYS A 132 -13.27 -7.95 0.85
C LYS A 132 -14.01 -7.66 -0.46
N LEU A 133 -14.45 -6.43 -0.69
CA LEU A 133 -15.15 -6.04 -1.91
C LEU A 133 -14.16 -5.73 -3.06
N GLY A 134 -12.87 -5.58 -2.74
CA GLY A 134 -11.77 -5.38 -3.69
C GLY A 134 -11.50 -6.59 -4.62
N SER A 135 -12.04 -7.77 -4.30
CA SER A 135 -11.91 -9.01 -5.10
C SER A 135 -13.23 -9.41 -5.79
N ALA A 136 -14.20 -8.50 -5.85
CA ALA A 136 -15.53 -8.77 -6.34
C ALA A 136 -15.55 -9.08 -7.86
N LYS A 137 -16.40 -10.03 -8.27
CA LYS A 137 -16.67 -10.37 -9.69
C LYS A 137 -17.24 -9.14 -10.44
N ARG A 138 -17.05 -9.09 -11.76
CA ARG A 138 -17.53 -7.98 -12.63
C ARG A 138 -19.01 -7.60 -12.43
N ILE A 139 -19.88 -8.56 -12.13
CA ILE A 139 -21.31 -8.29 -11.86
C ILE A 139 -21.49 -7.41 -10.62
N MET A 140 -20.72 -7.64 -9.56
CA MET A 140 -20.77 -6.82 -8.35
C MET A 140 -20.22 -5.41 -8.59
N LEU A 141 -19.24 -5.25 -9.50
CA LEU A 141 -18.74 -3.94 -9.91
C LEU A 141 -19.85 -3.13 -10.59
N ILE A 142 -20.56 -3.72 -11.56
CA ILE A 142 -21.67 -3.06 -12.26
C ILE A 142 -22.78 -2.69 -11.26
N ALA A 143 -23.14 -3.62 -10.36
CA ALA A 143 -24.13 -3.35 -9.33
C ALA A 143 -23.70 -2.22 -8.38
N ALA A 144 -22.42 -2.16 -7.98
CA ALA A 144 -21.89 -1.11 -7.11
C ALA A 144 -21.89 0.26 -7.80
N VAL A 145 -21.50 0.33 -9.09
CA VAL A 145 -21.59 1.55 -9.89
C VAL A 145 -23.04 2.02 -10.00
N ALA A 146 -23.96 1.11 -10.35
CA ALA A 146 -25.38 1.44 -10.49
C ALA A 146 -25.99 1.94 -9.17
N LEU A 147 -25.63 1.30 -8.04
CA LEU A 147 -26.10 1.71 -6.73
C LEU A 147 -25.55 3.08 -6.34
N LEU A 148 -24.27 3.35 -6.61
CA LEU A 148 -23.65 4.64 -6.33
C LEU A 148 -24.33 5.75 -7.15
N VAL A 149 -24.49 5.56 -8.46
CA VAL A 149 -25.16 6.54 -9.34
C VAL A 149 -26.63 6.76 -8.93
N ALA A 150 -27.36 5.69 -8.58
CA ALA A 150 -28.73 5.82 -8.09
C ALA A 150 -28.81 6.61 -6.79
N PHE A 151 -27.81 6.45 -5.92
CA PHE A 151 -27.72 7.17 -4.67
C PHE A 151 -27.41 8.66 -4.89
N GLU A 152 -26.46 8.97 -5.79
CA GLU A 152 -26.14 10.35 -6.18
C GLU A 152 -27.37 11.04 -6.81
N PHE A 153 -28.11 10.32 -7.66
CA PHE A 153 -29.35 10.81 -8.25
C PHE A 153 -30.42 11.09 -7.19
N SER A 154 -30.59 10.22 -6.20
CA SER A 154 -31.52 10.44 -5.08
C SER A 154 -31.13 11.70 -4.30
N SER A 155 -29.85 11.83 -3.94
CA SER A 155 -29.34 13.01 -3.23
C SER A 155 -29.61 14.31 -4.00
N TYR A 156 -29.43 14.28 -5.32
CA TYR A 156 -29.73 15.39 -6.19
C TYR A 156 -31.22 15.72 -6.26
N ALA A 157 -32.08 14.72 -6.46
CA ALA A 157 -33.53 14.91 -6.63
C ALA A 157 -34.18 15.58 -5.41
N PHE A 158 -33.75 15.22 -4.20
CA PHE A 158 -34.34 15.74 -2.98
C PHE A 158 -33.68 17.04 -2.47
N PHE A 159 -32.36 17.19 -2.64
CA PHE A 159 -31.60 18.25 -1.95
C PHE A 159 -30.81 19.18 -2.87
N ARG A 160 -30.76 18.88 -4.18
CA ARG A 160 -29.95 19.59 -5.18
C ARG A 160 -28.45 19.63 -4.85
N ILE A 161 -27.97 18.56 -4.22
CA ILE A 161 -26.57 18.36 -3.84
C ILE A 161 -26.00 17.23 -4.71
N ILE A 162 -24.85 17.47 -5.34
CA ILE A 162 -24.16 16.47 -6.16
C ILE A 162 -22.75 16.26 -5.59
N PRO A 163 -22.38 15.02 -5.21
CA PRO A 163 -20.99 14.69 -4.94
C PRO A 163 -20.22 14.64 -6.28
N ARG A 164 -19.18 15.47 -6.41
CA ARG A 164 -18.20 15.41 -7.52
C ARG A 164 -16.93 14.75 -7.03
N GLY A 165 -16.85 13.43 -7.17
CA GLY A 165 -15.74 12.62 -6.68
C GLY A 165 -15.62 12.67 -5.16
N PHE A 166 -14.61 13.38 -4.65
CA PHE A 166 -14.31 13.55 -3.22
C PHE A 166 -14.82 14.86 -2.61
N PHE A 167 -15.67 15.62 -3.32
CA PHE A 167 -16.23 16.89 -2.85
C PHE A 167 -17.73 16.98 -3.15
N ILE A 168 -18.41 17.94 -2.51
CA ILE A 168 -19.85 18.13 -2.62
C ILE A 168 -20.12 19.52 -3.17
N GLU A 169 -20.92 19.60 -4.23
CA GLU A 169 -21.32 20.83 -4.88
C GLU A 169 -22.84 20.99 -4.84
N ARG A 170 -23.32 22.19 -4.52
CA ARG A 170 -24.75 22.52 -4.58
C ARG A 170 -25.05 23.04 -5.97
N MET A 171 -25.93 22.34 -6.71
CA MET A 171 -26.31 22.75 -8.06
C MET A 171 -27.62 23.53 -8.08
N HIS A 172 -27.70 24.46 -9.05
CA HIS A 172 -28.88 25.27 -9.29
C HIS A 172 -29.76 24.73 -10.44
N SER A 173 -29.18 23.94 -11.34
CA SER A 173 -29.85 23.27 -12.47
C SER A 173 -30.65 22.03 -12.02
N SER A 174 -31.63 21.62 -12.83
CA SER A 174 -32.62 20.56 -12.53
C SER A 174 -32.54 19.33 -13.45
N GLY A 175 -31.47 19.17 -14.24
CA GLY A 175 -31.30 18.04 -15.17
C GLY A 175 -30.62 16.81 -14.56
N ILE A 176 -31.08 15.60 -14.90
CA ILE A 176 -30.37 14.32 -14.62
C ILE A 176 -29.00 14.25 -15.33
N THR A 177 -28.88 14.99 -16.42
CA THR A 177 -27.66 15.15 -17.21
C THR A 177 -26.49 15.66 -16.38
N ASP A 178 -26.76 16.53 -15.39
CA ASP A 178 -25.72 17.13 -14.56
C ASP A 178 -25.12 16.12 -13.58
N VAL A 179 -25.94 15.19 -13.07
CA VAL A 179 -25.49 14.08 -12.22
C VAL A 179 -24.61 13.13 -13.02
N LEU A 180 -25.07 12.71 -14.21
CA LEU A 180 -24.31 11.82 -15.09
C LEU A 180 -23.00 12.46 -15.56
N LEU A 181 -23.03 13.74 -15.91
CA LEU A 181 -21.87 14.49 -16.34
C LEU A 181 -20.87 14.64 -15.17
N GLY A 182 -21.35 15.04 -13.99
CA GLY A 182 -20.52 15.19 -12.79
C GLY A 182 -19.80 13.88 -12.41
N TYR A 183 -20.54 12.77 -12.37
CA TYR A 183 -19.97 11.45 -12.09
C TYR A 183 -18.93 11.06 -13.14
N SER A 184 -19.25 11.24 -14.42
CA SER A 184 -18.37 10.88 -15.54
C SER A 184 -17.10 11.72 -15.52
N THR A 185 -17.20 13.04 -15.29
CA THR A 185 -16.04 13.93 -15.18
C THR A 185 -15.14 13.55 -14.01
N GLY A 186 -15.71 13.27 -12.84
CA GLY A 186 -14.94 12.83 -11.66
C GLY A 186 -14.20 11.51 -11.91
N LEU A 187 -14.87 10.54 -12.54
CA LEU A 187 -14.27 9.26 -12.91
C LEU A 187 -13.13 9.46 -13.93
N ILE A 188 -13.36 10.22 -15.01
CA ILE A 188 -12.34 10.47 -16.03
C ILE A 188 -11.11 11.16 -15.42
N LEU A 189 -11.31 12.17 -14.57
CA LEU A 189 -10.23 12.88 -13.90
C LEU A 189 -9.42 11.93 -13.01
N PHE A 190 -10.11 11.12 -12.19
CA PHE A 190 -9.47 10.11 -11.36
C PHE A 190 -8.63 9.15 -12.20
N MET A 191 -9.20 8.62 -13.28
CA MET A 191 -8.51 7.69 -14.17
C MET A 191 -7.27 8.31 -14.82
N LEU A 192 -7.35 9.57 -15.25
CA LEU A 192 -6.24 10.30 -15.87
C LEU A 192 -5.11 10.53 -14.87
N VAL A 193 -5.43 11.09 -13.70
CA VAL A 193 -4.45 11.43 -12.67
C VAL A 193 -3.80 10.15 -12.11
N MET A 194 -4.58 9.09 -11.90
CA MET A 194 -4.04 7.79 -11.49
C MET A 194 -3.13 7.16 -12.56
N SER A 195 -3.51 7.24 -13.83
CA SER A 195 -2.70 6.69 -14.93
C SER A 195 -1.34 7.37 -15.04
N VAL A 196 -1.29 8.70 -14.91
CA VAL A 196 -0.04 9.47 -14.93
C VAL A 196 0.88 9.06 -13.78
N GLN A 197 0.33 8.94 -12.57
CA GLN A 197 1.11 8.54 -11.39
C GLN A 197 1.62 7.10 -11.50
N LEU A 198 0.81 6.18 -12.01
CA LEU A 198 1.23 4.78 -12.23
C LEU A 198 2.37 4.68 -13.25
N ARG A 199 2.31 5.46 -14.33
CA ARG A 199 3.41 5.56 -15.31
C ARG A 199 4.70 6.11 -14.68
N ALA A 200 4.60 7.14 -13.85
CA ALA A 200 5.76 7.70 -13.13
C ALA A 200 6.43 6.65 -12.22
N LEU A 201 5.63 5.74 -11.65
CA LEU A 201 6.11 4.63 -10.82
C LEU A 201 6.50 3.37 -11.61
N LYS A 202 6.39 3.38 -12.95
CA LYS A 202 6.57 2.20 -13.82
C LYS A 202 5.71 1.01 -13.38
N LYS A 203 4.49 1.29 -12.91
CA LYS A 203 3.48 0.30 -12.52
C LYS A 203 2.28 0.38 -13.45
N SER A 204 1.52 -0.70 -13.53
CA SER A 204 0.26 -0.74 -14.26
C SER A 204 -0.86 -1.28 -13.38
N LEU A 205 -2.08 -0.81 -13.65
CA LEU A 205 -3.30 -1.25 -12.98
C LEU A 205 -4.38 -1.38 -14.05
N SER A 206 -5.19 -2.43 -13.98
CA SER A 206 -6.29 -2.61 -14.94
C SER A 206 -7.38 -1.55 -14.73
N LEU A 207 -8.02 -1.13 -15.83
CA LEU A 207 -9.10 -0.13 -15.78
C LEU A 207 -10.23 -0.55 -14.83
N GLU A 208 -10.62 -1.83 -14.86
CA GLU A 208 -11.64 -2.38 -13.95
C GLU A 208 -11.30 -2.17 -12.47
N ARG A 209 -10.02 -2.34 -12.10
CA ARG A 209 -9.58 -2.13 -10.71
C ARG A 209 -9.59 -0.65 -10.35
N MET A 210 -9.22 0.23 -11.27
CA MET A 210 -9.27 1.67 -11.03
C MET A 210 -10.71 2.15 -10.81
N VAL A 211 -11.66 1.69 -11.64
CA VAL A 211 -13.09 1.97 -11.46
C VAL A 211 -13.58 1.44 -10.11
N MET A 212 -13.22 0.21 -9.76
CA MET A 212 -13.58 -0.37 -8.46
C MET A 212 -13.08 0.48 -7.30
N ILE A 213 -11.81 0.91 -7.34
CA ILE A 213 -11.22 1.76 -6.30
C ILE A 213 -11.98 3.09 -6.19
N TYR A 214 -12.31 3.72 -7.33
CA TYR A 214 -13.08 4.97 -7.36
C TYR A 214 -14.46 4.81 -6.73
N VAL A 215 -15.22 3.80 -7.15
CA VAL A 215 -16.56 3.51 -6.63
C VAL A 215 -16.51 3.26 -5.13
N LEU A 216 -15.56 2.44 -4.67
CA LEU A 216 -15.46 2.06 -3.27
C LEU A 216 -15.04 3.25 -2.39
N ALA A 217 -14.14 4.10 -2.89
CA ALA A 217 -13.75 5.33 -2.21
C ALA A 217 -14.88 6.39 -2.26
N GLY A 218 -15.78 6.34 -3.23
CA GLY A 218 -16.98 7.19 -3.29
C GLY A 218 -18.08 6.81 -2.30
N MET A 219 -18.10 5.56 -1.80
CA MET A 219 -19.18 5.07 -0.93
C MET A 219 -19.38 5.91 0.36
N PRO A 220 -18.34 6.32 1.11
CA PRO A 220 -18.51 7.20 2.26
C PRO A 220 -19.18 8.52 1.90
N PHE A 221 -18.84 9.12 0.74
CA PHE A 221 -19.44 10.37 0.29
C PHE A 221 -20.89 10.20 -0.12
N ALA A 222 -21.23 9.09 -0.77
CA ALA A 222 -22.61 8.73 -1.00
C ALA A 222 -23.33 8.66 0.35
N ILE A 223 -22.91 7.80 1.29
CA ILE A 223 -23.56 7.68 2.61
C ILE A 223 -23.72 9.04 3.30
N PHE A 224 -22.67 9.86 3.33
CA PHE A 224 -22.72 11.21 3.88
C PHE A 224 -23.77 12.08 3.19
N SER A 225 -23.86 12.05 1.86
CA SER A 225 -24.81 12.84 1.09
C SER A 225 -26.27 12.58 1.53
N ALA A 226 -26.69 11.34 1.80
CA ALA A 226 -28.05 11.09 2.33
C ALA A 226 -28.21 11.49 3.80
N ILE A 227 -27.17 11.34 4.61
CA ILE A 227 -27.22 11.75 6.02
C ILE A 227 -27.30 13.28 6.11
N ALA A 228 -26.40 13.99 5.42
CA ALA A 228 -26.32 15.44 5.40
C ALA A 228 -27.63 16.07 4.93
N SER A 229 -28.21 15.51 3.88
CA SER A 229 -29.54 15.84 3.39
C SER A 229 -30.61 15.80 4.49
N THR A 230 -30.63 14.73 5.29
CA THR A 230 -31.55 14.58 6.43
C THR A 230 -31.24 15.57 7.54
N LEU A 231 -29.95 15.77 7.89
CA LEU A 231 -29.52 16.72 8.91
C LEU A 231 -29.90 18.16 8.58
N ILE A 232 -29.80 18.55 7.31
CA ILE A 232 -30.21 19.86 6.81
C ILE A 232 -31.73 20.03 6.96
N ALA A 233 -32.52 19.00 6.66
CA ALA A 233 -33.98 19.04 6.83
C ALA A 233 -34.41 19.27 8.31
N TYR A 234 -33.61 18.78 9.27
CA TYR A 234 -33.84 18.99 10.70
C TYR A 234 -33.18 20.25 11.28
N ASN A 235 -32.65 21.16 10.44
CA ASN A 235 -31.95 22.38 10.87
C ASN A 235 -30.80 22.11 11.88
N VAL A 236 -30.10 20.99 11.72
CA VAL A 236 -28.91 20.70 12.52
C VAL A 236 -27.84 21.75 12.26
N GLU A 237 -27.11 22.14 13.31
CA GLU A 237 -26.04 23.14 13.20
C GLU A 237 -25.01 22.78 12.12
N THR A 238 -24.64 23.79 11.33
CA THR A 238 -23.68 23.65 10.21
C THR A 238 -22.33 23.11 10.66
N VAL A 239 -21.91 23.42 11.89
CA VAL A 239 -20.66 22.91 12.49
C VAL A 239 -20.69 21.38 12.57
N ILE A 240 -21.80 20.79 13.02
CA ILE A 240 -21.93 19.33 13.16
C ILE A 240 -21.89 18.66 11.79
N VAL A 241 -22.55 19.24 10.79
CA VAL A 241 -22.55 18.74 9.40
C VAL A 241 -21.14 18.79 8.81
N ASN A 242 -20.38 19.85 9.06
CA ASN A 242 -18.99 20.00 8.60
C ASN A 242 -18.03 19.02 9.27
N VAL A 243 -18.17 18.79 10.58
CA VAL A 243 -17.38 17.78 11.30
C VAL A 243 -17.68 16.39 10.74
N ALA A 244 -18.95 16.07 10.52
CA ALA A 244 -19.34 14.81 9.88
C ALA A 244 -18.73 14.69 8.47
N PHE A 245 -18.78 15.75 7.65
CA PHE A 245 -18.15 15.77 6.33
C PHE A 245 -16.65 15.38 6.40
N LEU A 246 -15.88 15.98 7.32
CA LEU A 246 -14.46 15.68 7.49
C LEU A 246 -14.21 14.22 7.88
N CYS A 247 -15.05 13.64 8.75
CA CYS A 247 -14.97 12.22 9.10
C CYS A 247 -15.18 11.31 7.89
N PHE A 248 -16.19 11.59 7.06
CA PHE A 248 -16.48 10.81 5.86
C PHE A 248 -15.42 11.01 4.76
N GLN A 249 -14.88 12.22 4.62
CA GLN A 249 -13.76 12.50 3.72
C GLN A 249 -12.51 11.71 4.13
N THR A 250 -12.19 11.69 5.42
CA THR A 250 -11.07 10.90 5.94
C THR A 250 -11.27 9.41 5.67
N TRP A 251 -12.49 8.91 5.88
CA TRP A 251 -12.84 7.51 5.59
C TRP A 251 -12.67 7.16 4.11
N SER A 252 -13.10 8.03 3.20
CA SER A 252 -12.91 7.87 1.76
C SER A 252 -11.43 7.78 1.38
N ILE A 253 -10.59 8.68 1.92
CA ILE A 253 -9.14 8.67 1.68
C ILE A 253 -8.51 7.37 2.23
N MET A 254 -8.94 6.89 3.40
CA MET A 254 -8.46 5.62 3.96
C MET A 254 -8.76 4.43 3.05
N ILE A 255 -9.96 4.36 2.47
CA ILE A 255 -10.33 3.33 1.48
C ILE A 255 -9.41 3.44 0.26
N LEU A 256 -9.23 4.64 -0.29
CA LEU A 256 -8.40 4.89 -1.46
C LEU A 256 -6.95 4.41 -1.25
N ILE A 257 -6.32 4.82 -0.14
CA ILE A 257 -4.96 4.43 0.22
C ILE A 257 -4.84 2.91 0.36
N SER A 258 -5.78 2.28 1.07
CA SER A 258 -5.74 0.86 1.37
C SER A 258 -5.86 -0.01 0.13
N HIS A 259 -6.82 0.30 -0.74
CA HIS A 259 -7.03 -0.46 -1.99
C HIS A 259 -5.93 -0.19 -3.01
N LEU A 260 -5.41 1.03 -3.06
CA LEU A 260 -4.31 1.37 -3.95
C LEU A 260 -3.01 0.65 -3.55
N SER A 261 -2.66 0.68 -2.26
CA SER A 261 -1.49 -0.02 -1.73
C SER A 261 -1.55 -1.52 -2.03
N LYS A 262 -2.70 -2.17 -1.80
CA LYS A 262 -2.91 -3.60 -2.10
C LYS A 262 -2.91 -3.91 -3.59
N SER A 263 -3.55 -3.07 -4.41
CA SER A 263 -3.71 -3.33 -5.85
C SER A 263 -2.43 -3.13 -6.65
N VAL A 264 -1.64 -2.12 -6.30
CA VAL A 264 -0.39 -1.76 -7.01
C VAL A 264 0.84 -2.40 -6.34
N ARG A 265 0.70 -2.90 -5.10
CA ARG A 265 1.77 -3.44 -4.26
C ARG A 265 2.86 -2.39 -3.97
N ILE A 266 2.41 -1.25 -3.47
CA ILE A 266 3.28 -0.13 -3.05
C ILE A 266 3.12 0.13 -1.55
N THR A 267 4.10 0.80 -0.95
CA THR A 267 4.06 1.19 0.46
C THR A 267 2.86 2.08 0.75
N LEU A 268 2.35 2.03 1.98
CA LEU A 268 1.23 2.87 2.43
C LEU A 268 1.54 4.36 2.29
N THR A 269 2.80 4.74 2.47
CA THR A 269 3.30 6.11 2.29
C THR A 269 3.15 6.59 0.85
N SER A 270 3.60 5.79 -0.13
CA SER A 270 3.45 6.13 -1.54
C SER A 270 1.99 6.13 -1.97
N ALA A 271 1.18 5.18 -1.51
CA ALA A 271 -0.25 5.17 -1.76
C ALA A 271 -0.95 6.39 -1.15
N GLY A 272 -0.51 6.84 0.03
CA GLY A 272 -0.94 8.06 0.71
C GLY A 272 -0.70 9.30 -0.14
N LEU A 273 0.53 9.49 -0.62
CA LEU A 273 0.89 10.61 -1.49
C LEU A 273 0.08 10.60 -2.79
N MET A 274 -0.10 9.42 -3.40
CA MET A 274 -0.89 9.30 -4.62
C MET A 274 -2.36 9.66 -4.40
N SER A 275 -2.94 9.18 -3.30
CA SER A 275 -4.33 9.44 -2.92
C SER A 275 -4.55 10.92 -2.65
N LEU A 276 -3.62 11.56 -1.94
CA LEU A 276 -3.64 12.98 -1.64
C LEU A 276 -3.60 13.80 -2.93
N LEU A 277 -2.73 13.45 -3.88
CA LEU A 277 -2.63 14.12 -5.17
C LEU A 277 -3.93 14.01 -5.97
N CYS A 278 -4.59 12.84 -5.96
CA CYS A 278 -5.91 12.67 -6.58
C CYS A 278 -6.98 13.57 -5.96
N VAL A 279 -7.01 13.69 -4.62
CA VAL A 279 -7.96 14.56 -3.93
C VAL A 279 -7.69 16.03 -4.28
N TYR A 280 -6.43 16.47 -4.27
CA TYR A 280 -6.08 17.84 -4.66
C TYR A 280 -6.33 18.15 -6.14
N ALA A 281 -6.12 17.18 -7.04
CA ALA A 281 -6.47 17.35 -8.44
C ALA A 281 -7.99 17.52 -8.62
N ASN A 282 -8.79 16.76 -7.86
CA ASN A 282 -10.24 16.92 -7.85
C ASN A 282 -10.68 18.28 -7.26
N LEU A 283 -10.02 18.74 -6.19
CA LEU A 283 -10.24 20.07 -5.63
C LEU A 283 -9.90 21.18 -6.62
N ALA A 284 -8.76 21.07 -7.30
CA ALA A 284 -8.34 22.03 -8.31
C ALA A 284 -9.34 22.08 -9.47
N ALA A 285 -9.82 20.92 -9.94
CA ALA A 285 -10.83 20.87 -10.99
C ALA A 285 -12.13 21.57 -10.58
N LEU A 286 -12.57 21.36 -9.34
CA LEU A 286 -13.74 22.04 -8.80
C LEU A 286 -13.52 23.56 -8.64
N PHE A 287 -12.33 23.99 -8.20
CA PHE A 287 -12.01 25.41 -8.03
C PHE A 287 -11.93 26.17 -9.35
N PHE A 288 -11.29 25.59 -10.36
CA PHE A 288 -11.27 26.15 -11.73
C PHE A 288 -12.61 25.98 -12.44
N ASN A 289 -13.62 25.51 -11.70
CA ASN A 289 -14.95 25.24 -12.16
C ASN A 289 -14.99 24.30 -13.35
N LEU A 290 -13.88 23.60 -13.68
CA LEU A 290 -13.66 22.87 -14.93
C LEU A 290 -14.91 22.04 -15.19
N PRO A 291 -15.87 22.54 -15.98
CA PRO A 291 -16.67 21.62 -16.72
C PRO A 291 -15.63 21.07 -17.72
N PHE A 292 -15.84 19.92 -18.34
CA PHE A 292 -15.33 19.91 -19.71
C PHE A 292 -16.19 20.95 -20.45
N SER A 293 -15.73 22.20 -20.53
CA SER A 293 -16.16 23.22 -21.50
C SER A 293 -15.75 22.81 -22.93
N LEU A 294 -15.72 21.50 -23.15
CA LEU A 294 -15.47 20.75 -24.38
C LEU A 294 -16.68 19.82 -24.56
N VAL A 295 -17.86 20.42 -24.51
CA VAL A 295 -18.94 20.02 -25.42
C VAL A 295 -19.00 21.16 -26.42
N PHE A 296 -18.12 21.11 -27.41
CA PHE A 296 -18.47 21.59 -28.74
C PHE A 296 -19.39 20.55 -29.37
#